data_AF-A0A5E3XFF3-F1
#
_entry.id   AF-A0A5E3XFF3-F1
#
_cell.length_a   1.000
_cell.length_b   1.000
_cell.length_c   1.000
_cell.angle_alpha   90.00
_cell.angle_beta   90.00
_cell.angle_gamma   90.00
#
_symmetry.space_group_name_H-M   'P 1'
#
loop_
_entity.id
_entity.type
_entity.pdbx_description
1 polymer ?
#
loop_
_entity_poly.entity_id
_entity_poly.type
_entity_poly.pdbx_seq_one_letter_code
_entity_poly.pdbx_strand_id
1 'polypeptide(L)'
;MTDLEALRQIPLPSLQSQHPPKSVSLSKLQTLNITDNARRALAIVNGLELPASTITLISLDCNAMKSASQVNNLLTQVDHIIGSHLASACSSPGSGFETLILSSAPDYRGVKTEHHGFQIALEHALDSSGPKTWRFALYNLREPTLKDASPLRHVLMWPNFCSVKRVAIWHASFQWAEDSITWQSVMDTLPGVEIIEPEARVAQGFAHALKLHSALLPQLKKIIIRRSLLAAADVDALSKGLQARATAVSLSIFRCDVEKDGAERLKHIVTESGATFYWDKRENAVSAIRSVWSFGD
;
A
#
# COMPACT_ATOMS: atom_id res chain seq x y z
N MET A 1 -10.31 1.88 29.59
CA MET A 1 -11.38 1.30 28.74
C MET A 1 -12.71 2.05 28.86
N THR A 2 -12.75 3.24 29.47
CA THR A 2 -13.98 3.92 29.90
C THR A 2 -14.36 5.17 29.09
N ASP A 3 -13.50 5.67 28.18
CA ASP A 3 -13.79 6.91 27.43
C ASP A 3 -14.45 6.71 26.05
N LEU A 4 -14.42 5.50 25.49
CA LEU A 4 -14.93 5.24 24.13
C LEU A 4 -16.47 5.08 24.07
N GLU A 5 -17.13 4.66 25.15
CA GLU A 5 -18.59 4.53 25.16
C GLU A 5 -19.30 5.89 25.26
N ALA A 6 -18.70 6.88 25.92
CA ALA A 6 -19.22 8.24 25.98
C ALA A 6 -19.30 8.89 24.59
N LEU A 7 -18.36 8.57 23.70
CA LEU A 7 -18.33 9.08 22.31
C LEU A 7 -19.44 8.48 21.43
N ARG A 8 -20.02 7.32 21.78
CA ARG A 8 -21.07 6.66 20.97
C ARG A 8 -22.43 7.33 21.08
N GLN A 9 -22.69 8.10 22.14
CA GLN A 9 -23.97 8.77 22.36
C GLN A 9 -24.04 10.21 21.82
N ILE A 10 -22.93 10.73 21.28
CA ILE A 10 -22.90 12.07 20.70
C ILE A 10 -23.73 12.07 19.41
N PRO A 11 -24.82 12.88 19.31
CA PRO A 11 -25.58 13.02 18.07
C PRO A 11 -24.62 13.47 16.96
N LEU A 12 -24.60 12.73 15.86
CA LEU A 12 -23.76 13.09 14.71
C LEU A 12 -24.19 14.47 14.21
N PRO A 13 -23.32 15.50 14.28
CA PRO A 13 -23.65 16.78 13.68
C PRO A 13 -23.89 16.58 12.18
N SER A 14 -24.89 17.27 11.64
CA SER A 14 -25.00 17.35 10.19
C SER A 14 -23.72 17.99 9.65
N LEU A 15 -23.08 17.35 8.66
CA LEU A 15 -21.87 17.84 7.99
C LEU A 15 -22.07 19.18 7.24
N GLN A 16 -23.23 19.83 7.41
CA GLN A 16 -23.62 21.12 6.81
C GLN A 16 -23.76 22.26 7.85
N SER A 17 -23.39 22.03 9.12
CA SER A 17 -23.39 23.07 10.15
C SER A 17 -22.45 24.23 9.80
N GLN A 18 -22.97 25.47 9.75
CA GLN A 18 -22.24 26.71 9.43
C GLN A 18 -21.21 27.13 10.52
N HIS A 19 -21.18 26.46 11.67
CA HIS A 19 -20.16 26.68 12.68
C HIS A 19 -19.12 25.57 12.62
N PRO A 20 -17.81 25.90 12.59
CA PRO A 20 -16.77 24.90 12.64
C PRO A 20 -16.96 24.08 13.93
N PRO A 21 -16.89 22.74 13.85
CA PRO A 21 -17.00 21.91 15.04
C PRO A 21 -15.95 22.34 16.06
N LYS A 22 -16.34 22.40 17.34
CA LYS A 22 -15.39 22.63 18.42
C LYS A 22 -14.35 21.52 18.36
N SER A 23 -13.09 21.88 18.14
CA SER A 23 -11.99 20.92 18.17
C SER A 23 -11.70 20.51 19.61
N VAL A 24 -11.38 19.23 19.78
CA VAL A 24 -10.90 18.66 21.04
C VAL A 24 -9.39 18.43 20.90
N SER A 25 -8.61 19.15 21.70
CA SER A 25 -7.15 19.01 21.74
C SER A 25 -6.73 17.86 22.64
N LEU A 26 -6.04 16.86 22.08
CA LEU A 26 -5.56 15.68 22.78
C LEU A 26 -4.03 15.67 22.86
N SER A 27 -3.44 16.70 23.47
CA SER A 27 -2.00 16.98 23.47
C SER A 27 -1.08 15.86 24.00
N LYS A 28 -1.62 14.91 24.76
CA LYS A 28 -0.89 13.75 25.31
C LYS A 28 -1.22 12.42 24.63
N LEU A 29 -2.01 12.44 23.56
CA LEU A 29 -2.40 11.22 22.86
C LEU A 29 -1.19 10.59 22.17
N GLN A 30 -0.93 9.33 22.49
CA GLN A 30 0.14 8.55 21.86
C GLN A 30 -0.37 7.73 20.68
N THR A 31 -1.58 7.19 20.82
CA THR A 31 -2.18 6.30 19.83
C THR A 31 -3.65 6.65 19.64
N LEU A 32 -4.05 6.84 18.39
CA LEU A 32 -5.45 6.93 17.97
C LEU A 32 -5.79 5.66 17.19
N ASN A 33 -6.82 4.94 17.64
CA ASN A 33 -7.37 3.79 16.92
C ASN A 33 -8.88 3.95 16.78
N ILE A 34 -9.35 4.15 15.54
CA ILE A 34 -10.77 4.32 15.22
C ILE A 34 -11.17 3.25 14.21
N THR A 35 -12.15 2.43 14.58
CA THR A 35 -12.82 1.49 13.69
C THR A 35 -14.33 1.64 13.86
N ASP A 36 -15.00 2.25 12.87
CA ASP A 36 -16.44 2.50 12.93
C ASP A 36 -17.01 2.70 11.51
N ASN A 37 -18.32 2.96 11.42
CA ASN A 37 -18.96 3.46 10.21
C ASN A 37 -18.23 4.68 9.68
N ALA A 38 -17.95 4.69 8.36
CA ALA A 38 -17.14 5.71 7.72
C ALA A 38 -17.55 7.15 8.08
N ARG A 39 -18.85 7.47 8.10
CA ARG A 39 -19.33 8.83 8.43
C ARG A 39 -19.05 9.22 9.87
N ARG A 40 -19.24 8.30 10.81
CA ARG A 40 -19.00 8.56 12.24
C ARG A 40 -17.52 8.68 12.53
N ALA A 41 -16.71 7.77 11.99
CA ALA A 41 -15.26 7.81 12.14
C ALA A 41 -14.68 9.12 11.60
N LEU A 42 -15.11 9.57 10.41
CA LEU A 42 -14.69 10.86 9.86
C LEU A 42 -15.15 12.05 10.70
N ALA A 43 -16.39 12.05 11.20
CA ALA A 43 -16.87 13.11 12.10
C ALA A 43 -16.05 13.20 13.39
N ILE A 44 -15.64 12.05 13.95
CA ILE A 44 -14.73 12.01 15.10
C ILE A 44 -13.38 12.61 14.72
N VAL A 45 -12.72 12.10 13.67
CA VAL A 45 -11.39 12.58 13.24
C VAL A 45 -11.38 14.07 12.93
N ASN A 46 -12.45 14.59 12.31
CA ASN A 46 -12.58 16.02 11.99
C ASN A 46 -12.70 16.91 13.24
N GLY A 47 -13.18 16.36 14.35
CA GLY A 47 -13.29 17.07 15.62
C GLY A 47 -12.04 16.98 16.51
N LEU A 48 -10.99 16.26 16.09
CA LEU A 48 -9.79 16.05 16.88
C LEU A 48 -8.61 16.89 16.38
N GLU A 49 -7.92 17.52 17.31
CA GLU A 49 -6.56 18.04 17.11
C GLU A 49 -5.56 17.02 17.64
N LEU A 50 -4.85 16.36 16.73
CA LEU A 50 -3.91 15.29 17.04
C LEU A 50 -2.47 15.83 17.12
N PRO A 51 -1.70 15.46 18.16
CA PRO A 51 -0.26 15.67 18.15
C PRO A 51 0.40 15.02 16.92
N ALA A 52 1.39 15.67 16.33
CA ALA A 52 2.11 15.12 15.16
C ALA A 52 2.73 13.74 15.44
N SER A 53 3.17 13.49 16.67
CA SER A 53 3.77 12.20 17.08
C SER A 53 2.76 11.05 17.24
N THR A 54 1.46 11.27 17.04
CA THR A 54 0.41 10.28 17.31
C THR A 54 0.46 9.14 16.31
N ILE A 55 0.55 7.90 16.80
CA ILE A 55 0.34 6.71 15.98
C ILE A 55 -1.14 6.64 15.62
N THR A 56 -1.45 6.75 14.33
CA THR A 56 -2.84 6.88 13.87
C THR A 56 -3.26 5.65 13.09
N LEU A 57 -4.37 5.04 13.51
CA LEU A 57 -5.00 3.89 12.85
C LEU A 57 -6.48 4.22 12.63
N ILE A 58 -6.88 4.39 11.38
CA ILE A 58 -8.26 4.74 11.01
C ILE A 58 -8.80 3.68 10.05
N SER A 59 -9.84 2.96 10.46
CA SER A 59 -10.52 1.95 9.64
C SER A 59 -11.99 2.35 9.44
N LEU A 60 -12.40 2.51 8.19
CA LEU A 60 -13.75 2.97 7.83
C LEU A 60 -14.60 1.82 7.28
N ASP A 61 -15.73 1.55 7.95
CA ASP A 61 -16.75 0.61 7.46
C ASP A 61 -17.59 1.25 6.37
N CYS A 62 -17.47 0.72 5.14
CA CYS A 62 -18.18 1.20 3.97
C CYS A 62 -19.47 0.41 3.66
N ASN A 63 -19.91 -0.51 4.52
CA ASN A 63 -21.05 -1.39 4.24
C ASN A 63 -22.36 -0.62 3.92
N ALA A 64 -22.53 0.58 4.49
CA ALA A 64 -23.70 1.44 4.23
C ALA A 64 -23.71 2.06 2.82
N MET A 65 -22.60 2.00 2.07
CA MET A 65 -22.47 2.59 0.75
C MET A 65 -22.95 1.62 -0.32
N LYS A 66 -23.91 2.09 -1.12
CA LYS A 66 -24.61 1.29 -2.15
C LYS A 66 -24.30 1.74 -3.57
N SER A 67 -23.70 2.91 -3.76
CA SER A 67 -23.40 3.47 -5.09
C SER A 67 -21.98 4.04 -5.18
N ALA A 68 -21.45 4.09 -6.40
CA ALA A 68 -20.14 4.69 -6.68
C ALA A 68 -20.07 6.17 -6.28
N SER A 69 -21.15 6.94 -6.51
CA SER A 69 -21.22 8.34 -6.07
C SER A 69 -21.08 8.51 -4.56
N GLN A 70 -21.65 7.61 -3.75
CA GLN A 70 -21.48 7.66 -2.30
C GLN A 70 -20.03 7.40 -1.88
N VAL A 71 -19.35 6.49 -2.59
CA VAL A 71 -17.93 6.20 -2.35
C VAL A 71 -17.07 7.38 -2.76
N ASN A 72 -17.30 7.99 -3.93
CA ASN A 72 -16.55 9.17 -4.36
C ASN A 72 -16.72 10.34 -3.38
N ASN A 73 -17.95 10.58 -2.90
CA ASN A 73 -18.22 11.58 -1.87
C ASN A 73 -17.53 11.26 -0.54
N LEU A 74 -17.37 9.97 -0.19
CA LEU A 74 -16.56 9.56 0.95
C LEU A 74 -15.09 9.88 0.69
N LEU A 75 -14.55 9.52 -0.46
CA LEU A 75 -13.15 9.74 -0.81
C LEU A 75 -12.79 11.23 -0.77
N THR A 76 -13.64 12.12 -1.29
CA THR A 76 -13.44 13.56 -1.15
C THR A 76 -13.38 14.01 0.32
N GLN A 77 -14.22 13.45 1.19
CA GLN A 77 -14.17 13.77 2.63
C GLN A 77 -12.94 13.19 3.30
N VAL A 78 -12.54 11.97 2.91
CA VAL A 78 -11.31 11.32 3.37
C VAL A 78 -10.10 12.18 2.99
N ASP A 79 -10.01 12.66 1.74
CA ASP A 79 -8.93 13.54 1.30
C ASP A 79 -8.91 14.83 2.13
N HIS A 80 -10.07 15.46 2.31
CA HIS A 80 -10.17 16.71 3.05
C HIS A 80 -9.81 16.55 4.53
N ILE A 81 -10.29 15.49 5.20
CA ILE A 81 -10.11 15.30 6.65
C ILE A 81 -8.79 14.59 6.91
N ILE A 82 -8.67 13.36 6.41
CA ILE A 82 -7.56 12.46 6.69
C ILE A 82 -6.29 12.92 5.94
N GLY A 83 -6.42 13.29 4.67
CA GLY A 83 -5.31 13.81 3.88
C GLY A 83 -4.73 15.10 4.47
N SER A 84 -5.56 16.04 4.92
CA SER A 84 -5.09 17.27 5.58
C SER A 84 -4.41 17.00 6.92
N HIS A 85 -4.92 16.06 7.73
CA HIS A 85 -4.26 15.66 8.98
C HIS A 85 -2.87 15.08 8.73
N LEU A 86 -2.76 14.19 7.73
CA LEU A 86 -1.47 13.63 7.34
C LEU A 86 -0.53 14.74 6.81
N ALA A 87 -1.03 15.64 5.96
CA ALA A 87 -0.29 16.80 5.45
C ALA A 87 0.27 17.68 6.58
N SER A 88 -0.56 17.98 7.58
CA SER A 88 -0.14 18.75 8.74
C SER A 88 0.91 18.02 9.57
N ALA A 89 0.74 16.71 9.79
CA ALA A 89 1.67 15.89 10.57
C ALA A 89 3.05 15.77 9.91
N CYS A 90 3.12 15.88 8.59
CA CYS A 90 4.37 15.84 7.82
C CYS A 90 4.71 17.18 7.14
N SER A 91 4.34 18.30 7.76
CA SER A 91 4.57 19.64 7.20
C SER A 91 6.03 20.12 7.33
N SER A 92 6.85 19.46 8.15
CA SER A 92 8.24 19.86 8.40
C SER A 92 9.17 19.38 7.27
N PRO A 93 10.18 20.16 6.86
CA PRO A 93 11.17 19.72 5.90
C PRO A 93 11.84 18.41 6.36
N GLY A 94 11.88 17.41 5.48
CA GLY A 94 12.43 16.09 5.81
C GLY A 94 11.53 15.20 6.66
N SER A 95 10.30 15.62 6.98
CA SER A 95 9.29 14.73 7.56
C SER A 95 8.57 13.92 6.47
N GLY A 96 7.98 12.80 6.85
CA GLY A 96 7.37 11.85 5.91
C GLY A 96 7.68 10.40 6.28
N PHE A 97 7.50 9.50 5.31
CA PHE A 97 7.61 8.07 5.52
C PHE A 97 8.39 7.43 4.38
N GLU A 98 9.33 6.55 4.70
CA GLU A 98 10.10 5.85 3.67
C GLU A 98 9.37 4.65 3.09
N THR A 99 8.42 4.07 3.83
CA THR A 99 7.76 2.82 3.45
C THR A 99 6.25 2.97 3.34
N LEU A 100 5.71 2.58 2.18
CA LEU A 100 4.31 2.36 1.93
C LEU A 100 4.03 0.85 1.87
N ILE A 101 3.07 0.39 2.66
CA ILE A 101 2.55 -0.97 2.62
C ILE A 101 1.08 -0.93 2.23
N LEU A 102 0.75 -1.64 1.15
CA LEU A 102 -0.62 -1.89 0.71
C LEU A 102 -0.99 -3.34 1.04
N SER A 103 -2.10 -3.56 1.72
CA SER A 103 -2.56 -4.92 2.04
C SER A 103 -4.07 -5.02 2.08
N SER A 104 -4.62 -6.24 2.09
CA SER A 104 -6.04 -6.42 2.44
C SER A 104 -6.33 -5.83 3.82
N ALA A 105 -7.51 -5.21 3.94
CA ALA A 105 -7.97 -4.73 5.23
C ALA A 105 -8.09 -5.93 6.19
N PRO A 106 -7.60 -5.82 7.43
CA PRO A 106 -7.65 -6.92 8.38
C PRO A 106 -9.10 -7.25 8.75
N ASP A 107 -9.36 -8.53 8.98
CA ASP A 107 -10.64 -8.99 9.52
C ASP A 107 -10.73 -8.63 11.00
N TYR A 108 -11.32 -7.46 11.30
CA TYR A 108 -11.54 -7.01 12.66
C TYR A 108 -12.69 -7.74 13.37
N ARG A 109 -13.51 -8.53 12.66
CA ARG A 109 -14.68 -9.21 13.23
C ARG A 109 -14.44 -10.70 13.46
N GLY A 110 -13.31 -11.25 13.00
CA GLY A 110 -13.01 -12.68 13.09
C GLY A 110 -13.96 -13.56 12.29
N VAL A 111 -14.74 -12.96 11.38
CA VAL A 111 -15.68 -13.66 10.51
C VAL A 111 -15.02 -13.78 9.15
N LYS A 112 -14.76 -15.02 8.71
CA LYS A 112 -14.23 -15.36 7.37
C LYS A 112 -15.20 -15.02 6.22
N THR A 113 -15.94 -13.94 6.31
CA THR A 113 -16.63 -13.37 5.16
C THR A 113 -15.61 -12.68 4.27
N GLU A 114 -15.84 -12.71 2.97
CA GLU A 114 -15.03 -12.06 1.94
C GLU A 114 -15.03 -10.55 2.19
N HIS A 115 -14.15 -10.08 3.07
CA HIS A 115 -14.01 -8.67 3.36
C HIS A 115 -13.28 -8.00 2.22
N HIS A 116 -14.08 -7.37 1.38
CA HIS A 116 -13.67 -6.51 0.30
C HIS A 116 -13.15 -5.18 0.86
N GLY A 117 -11.87 -4.90 0.70
CA GLY A 117 -11.26 -3.69 1.22
C GLY A 117 -9.74 -3.67 1.07
N PHE A 118 -9.14 -2.54 1.39
CA PHE A 118 -7.69 -2.38 1.42
C PHE A 118 -7.27 -1.53 2.61
N GLN A 119 -6.03 -1.73 3.02
CA GLN A 119 -5.34 -0.97 4.02
C GLN A 119 -4.05 -0.40 3.41
N ILE A 120 -3.74 0.80 3.87
CA ILE A 120 -2.51 1.52 3.59
C ILE A 120 -1.82 1.73 4.94
N ALA A 121 -0.55 1.38 5.02
CA ALA A 121 0.31 1.71 6.14
C ALA A 121 1.52 2.50 5.64
N LEU A 122 1.79 3.61 6.32
CA LEU A 122 2.99 4.40 6.18
C LEU A 122 3.87 4.15 7.40
N GLU A 123 5.08 3.67 7.16
CA GLU A 123 6.02 3.23 8.18
C GLU A 123 7.42 3.80 7.92
N HIS A 124 8.29 3.70 8.93
CA HIS A 124 9.64 4.27 8.92
C HIS A 124 9.60 5.79 8.70
N ALA A 125 9.17 6.50 9.74
CA ALA A 125 9.18 7.96 9.75
C ALA A 125 10.59 8.51 9.55
N LEU A 126 10.71 9.56 8.73
CA LEU A 126 11.99 10.20 8.44
C LEU A 126 12.51 11.06 9.59
N ASP A 127 11.61 11.60 10.41
CA ASP A 127 11.93 12.40 11.58
C ASP A 127 11.49 11.71 12.88
N SER A 128 12.18 11.99 13.97
CA SER A 128 11.82 11.44 15.28
C SER A 128 10.63 12.14 15.92
N SER A 129 10.27 13.33 15.42
CA SER A 129 9.17 14.18 15.89
C SER A 129 7.81 13.82 15.27
N GLY A 130 7.82 13.24 14.07
CA GLY A 130 6.61 12.90 13.34
C GLY A 130 5.95 11.60 13.79
N PRO A 131 4.84 11.23 13.13
CA PRO A 131 4.11 10.01 13.44
C PRO A 131 4.95 8.79 13.06
N LYS A 132 5.24 7.91 14.04
CA LYS A 132 6.03 6.68 13.79
C LYS A 132 5.35 5.73 12.81
N THR A 133 4.03 5.69 12.83
CA THR A 133 3.22 4.78 12.04
C THR A 133 1.88 5.44 11.77
N TRP A 134 1.44 5.33 10.53
CA TRP A 134 0.15 5.83 10.11
C TRP A 134 -0.57 4.79 9.26
N ARG A 135 -1.80 4.45 9.61
CA ARG A 135 -2.59 3.41 8.94
C ARG A 135 -3.99 3.90 8.62
N PHE A 136 -4.43 3.56 7.43
CA PHE A 136 -5.79 3.83 6.96
C PHE A 136 -6.34 2.62 6.23
N ALA A 137 -7.58 2.25 6.52
CA ALA A 137 -8.26 1.15 5.87
C ALA A 137 -9.67 1.53 5.44
N LEU A 138 -10.07 1.05 4.27
CA LEU A 138 -11.46 1.00 3.83
C LEU A 138 -11.87 -0.48 3.78
N TYR A 139 -12.93 -0.86 4.48
CA TYR A 139 -13.42 -2.24 4.49
C TYR A 139 -14.92 -2.32 4.20
N ASN A 140 -15.38 -3.50 3.78
CA ASN A 140 -16.73 -3.75 3.25
C ASN A 140 -17.10 -2.87 2.04
N LEU A 141 -16.12 -2.58 1.17
CA LEU A 141 -16.37 -1.99 -0.14
C LEU A 141 -17.09 -3.02 -1.03
N ARG A 142 -18.07 -2.62 -1.84
CA ARG A 142 -18.74 -3.58 -2.75
C ARG A 142 -17.89 -3.83 -3.99
N GLU A 143 -17.96 -5.03 -4.56
CA GLU A 143 -17.19 -5.44 -5.75
C GLU A 143 -17.14 -4.44 -6.92
N PRO A 144 -18.26 -3.83 -7.39
CA PRO A 144 -18.18 -2.90 -8.53
C PRO A 144 -17.34 -1.65 -8.23
N THR A 145 -17.19 -1.30 -6.95
CA THR A 145 -16.34 -0.20 -6.51
C THR A 145 -14.87 -0.62 -6.39
N LEU A 146 -14.60 -1.88 -6.06
CA LEU A 146 -13.24 -2.40 -6.00
C LEU A 146 -12.61 -2.61 -7.38
N LYS A 147 -13.38 -2.76 -8.46
CA LYS A 147 -12.80 -2.97 -9.79
C LYS A 147 -12.03 -1.76 -10.31
N ASP A 148 -12.32 -0.57 -9.78
CA ASP A 148 -11.61 0.65 -10.10
C ASP A 148 -10.61 0.96 -8.96
N ALA A 149 -9.34 1.13 -9.31
CA ALA A 149 -8.29 1.54 -8.37
C ALA A 149 -8.44 2.99 -7.88
N SER A 150 -9.56 3.67 -8.17
CA SER A 150 -9.83 5.04 -7.76
C SER A 150 -9.65 5.30 -6.26
N PRO A 151 -10.13 4.46 -5.31
CA PRO A 151 -9.87 4.69 -3.89
C PRO A 151 -8.38 4.73 -3.55
N LEU A 152 -7.58 3.86 -4.18
CA LEU A 152 -6.13 3.86 -3.99
C LEU A 152 -5.51 5.13 -4.58
N ARG A 153 -5.91 5.53 -5.79
CA ARG A 153 -5.40 6.74 -6.45
C ARG A 153 -5.61 7.98 -5.59
N HIS A 154 -6.80 8.14 -5.00
CA HIS A 154 -7.09 9.24 -4.08
C HIS A 154 -6.09 9.31 -2.92
N VAL A 155 -5.82 8.17 -2.28
CA VAL A 155 -4.90 8.13 -1.15
C VAL A 155 -3.44 8.36 -1.57
N LEU A 156 -3.00 7.80 -2.71
CA LEU A 156 -1.63 7.98 -3.19
C LEU A 156 -1.32 9.43 -3.57
N MET A 157 -2.32 10.24 -3.92
CA MET A 157 -2.17 11.66 -4.26
C MET A 157 -1.95 12.57 -3.05
N TRP A 158 -1.96 12.05 -1.81
CA TRP A 158 -1.70 12.90 -0.65
C TRP A 158 -0.24 13.42 -0.64
N PRO A 159 0.01 14.64 -0.16
CA PRO A 159 1.26 15.37 -0.40
C PRO A 159 2.54 14.71 0.16
N ASN A 160 2.42 13.74 1.07
CA ASN A 160 3.57 13.19 1.80
C ASN A 160 4.13 11.89 1.21
N PHE A 161 3.52 11.39 0.14
CA PHE A 161 3.97 10.18 -0.53
C PHE A 161 5.26 10.39 -1.34
N CYS A 162 5.66 11.64 -1.60
CA CYS A 162 6.89 11.97 -2.33
C CYS A 162 8.19 11.46 -1.66
N SER A 163 8.12 11.15 -0.36
CA SER A 163 9.25 10.64 0.43
C SER A 163 9.39 9.11 0.42
N VAL A 164 8.40 8.40 -0.14
CA VAL A 164 8.35 6.94 -0.14
C VAL A 164 9.43 6.38 -1.06
N LYS A 165 10.34 5.59 -0.48
CA LYS A 165 11.39 4.86 -1.20
C LYS A 165 11.08 3.39 -1.34
N ARG A 166 10.18 2.84 -0.52
CA ARG A 166 9.83 1.43 -0.51
C ARG A 166 8.32 1.24 -0.62
N VAL A 167 7.89 0.46 -1.60
CA VAL A 167 6.49 0.05 -1.76
C VAL A 167 6.39 -1.46 -1.61
N ALA A 168 5.60 -1.90 -0.64
CA ALA A 168 5.28 -3.29 -0.42
C ALA A 168 3.78 -3.51 -0.67
N ILE A 169 3.44 -4.54 -1.44
CA ILE A 169 2.03 -4.95 -1.60
C ILE A 169 1.91 -6.41 -1.16
N TRP A 170 1.34 -6.61 0.03
CA TRP A 170 1.29 -7.89 0.73
C TRP A 170 -0.12 -8.36 0.97
N HIS A 171 -0.33 -9.67 1.00
CA HIS A 171 -1.63 -10.28 1.36
C HIS A 171 -2.83 -9.63 0.65
N ALA A 172 -2.63 -9.10 -0.55
CA ALA A 172 -3.66 -8.41 -1.30
C ALA A 172 -4.56 -9.46 -1.95
N SER A 173 -5.80 -9.52 -1.48
CA SER A 173 -6.88 -10.31 -2.07
C SER A 173 -7.72 -9.50 -3.05
N PHE A 174 -7.33 -8.27 -3.34
CA PHE A 174 -8.03 -7.40 -4.28
C PHE A 174 -7.49 -7.56 -5.70
N GLN A 175 -8.39 -7.92 -6.62
CA GLN A 175 -8.11 -8.16 -8.04
C GLN A 175 -7.42 -6.97 -8.73
N TRP A 176 -7.73 -5.74 -8.31
CA TRP A 176 -7.16 -4.55 -8.94
C TRP A 176 -5.64 -4.44 -8.76
N ALA A 177 -5.04 -5.03 -7.72
CA ALA A 177 -3.57 -5.03 -7.57
C ALA A 177 -2.88 -6.04 -8.50
N GLU A 178 -3.64 -6.95 -9.11
CA GLU A 178 -3.16 -7.84 -10.17
C GLU A 178 -3.13 -7.13 -11.53
N ASP A 179 -3.75 -5.95 -11.66
CA ASP A 179 -3.79 -5.17 -12.90
C ASP A 179 -2.54 -4.29 -13.06
N SER A 180 -1.93 -4.37 -14.25
CA SER A 180 -0.86 -3.48 -14.69
C SER A 180 -1.21 -1.99 -14.64
N ILE A 181 -2.47 -1.60 -14.83
CA ILE A 181 -2.93 -0.20 -14.80
C ILE A 181 -2.85 0.39 -13.39
N THR A 182 -3.17 -0.43 -12.38
CA THR A 182 -2.97 -0.04 -10.97
C THR A 182 -1.51 0.20 -10.70
N TRP A 183 -0.64 -0.73 -11.12
CA TRP A 183 0.79 -0.60 -10.95
C TRP A 183 1.34 0.62 -11.68
N GLN A 184 0.89 0.91 -12.90
CA GLN A 184 1.22 2.15 -13.60
C GLN A 184 0.89 3.37 -12.74
N SER A 185 -0.31 3.40 -12.13
CA SER A 185 -0.74 4.50 -11.25
C SER A 185 0.18 4.64 -10.02
N VAL A 186 0.59 3.52 -9.41
CA VAL A 186 1.54 3.50 -8.29
C VAL A 186 2.90 4.06 -8.72
N MET A 187 3.42 3.61 -9.87
CA MET A 187 4.72 4.03 -10.39
C MET A 187 4.75 5.52 -10.78
N ASP A 188 3.68 5.99 -11.42
CA ASP A 188 3.53 7.39 -11.83
C ASP A 188 3.44 8.33 -10.62
N THR A 189 2.73 7.91 -9.57
CA THR A 189 2.55 8.72 -8.36
C THR A 189 3.78 8.70 -7.46
N LEU A 190 4.60 7.65 -7.52
CA LEU A 190 5.75 7.43 -6.63
C LEU A 190 7.07 7.26 -7.42
N PRO A 191 7.51 8.26 -8.18
CA PRO A 191 8.70 8.14 -9.05
C PRO A 191 10.02 7.98 -8.26
N GLY A 192 10.02 8.33 -6.97
CA GLY A 192 11.17 8.21 -6.06
C GLY A 192 11.38 6.80 -5.48
N VAL A 193 10.57 5.81 -5.86
CA VAL A 193 10.64 4.47 -5.29
C VAL A 193 11.90 3.74 -5.72
N GLU A 194 12.62 3.23 -4.72
CA GLU A 194 13.86 2.48 -4.88
C GLU A 194 13.67 0.97 -4.68
N ILE A 195 12.67 0.56 -3.89
CA ILE A 195 12.41 -0.84 -3.52
C ILE A 195 10.94 -1.18 -3.75
N ILE A 196 10.66 -2.23 -4.52
CA ILE A 196 9.30 -2.76 -4.71
C ILE A 196 9.21 -4.21 -4.24
N GLU A 197 8.20 -4.52 -3.44
CA GLU A 197 8.00 -5.85 -2.85
C GLU A 197 6.60 -6.38 -3.09
N PRO A 198 6.32 -6.93 -4.30
CA PRO A 198 5.01 -7.50 -4.58
C PRO A 198 4.94 -8.94 -4.07
N GLU A 199 3.77 -9.33 -3.58
CA GLU A 199 3.51 -10.68 -3.09
C GLU A 199 2.41 -11.39 -3.89
N ALA A 200 2.48 -12.72 -3.98
CA ALA A 200 1.42 -13.55 -4.55
C ALA A 200 1.10 -13.14 -6.00
N ARG A 201 -0.18 -13.03 -6.36
CA ARG A 201 -0.62 -12.68 -7.72
C ARG A 201 -0.31 -11.24 -8.12
N VAL A 202 -0.15 -10.35 -7.15
CA VAL A 202 0.23 -8.94 -7.41
C VAL A 202 1.56 -8.84 -8.15
N ALA A 203 2.48 -9.79 -7.91
CA ALA A 203 3.77 -9.84 -8.62
C ALA A 203 3.63 -10.00 -10.13
N GLN A 204 2.57 -10.66 -10.59
CA GLN A 204 2.28 -10.82 -12.02
C GLN A 204 1.90 -9.47 -12.62
N GLY A 205 0.95 -8.76 -12.01
CA GLY A 205 0.56 -7.41 -12.39
C GLY A 205 1.76 -6.44 -12.42
N PHE A 206 2.63 -6.51 -11.41
CA PHE A 206 3.86 -5.73 -11.36
C PHE A 206 4.81 -6.07 -12.52
N ALA A 207 5.01 -7.35 -12.82
CA ALA A 207 5.88 -7.79 -13.91
C ALA A 207 5.43 -7.21 -15.27
N HIS A 208 4.13 -7.28 -15.55
CA HIS A 208 3.56 -6.71 -16.77
C HIS A 208 3.66 -5.18 -16.80
N ALA A 209 3.41 -4.50 -15.68
CA ALA A 209 3.59 -3.07 -15.58
C ALA A 209 5.06 -2.65 -15.77
N LEU A 210 6.01 -3.38 -15.20
CA LEU A 210 7.44 -3.10 -15.35
C LEU A 210 7.87 -3.24 -16.82
N LYS A 211 7.36 -4.23 -17.55
CA LYS A 211 7.59 -4.38 -18.99
C LYS A 211 7.10 -3.17 -19.79
N LEU A 212 5.91 -2.65 -19.46
CA LEU A 212 5.25 -1.59 -20.22
C LEU A 212 5.71 -0.19 -19.81
N HIS A 213 6.13 -0.02 -18.56
CA HIS A 213 6.31 1.27 -17.92
C HIS A 213 7.60 1.37 -17.11
N SER A 214 8.66 0.65 -17.51
CA SER A 214 9.96 0.63 -16.81
C SER A 214 10.53 2.04 -16.54
N ALA A 215 10.27 3.00 -17.44
CA ALA A 215 10.72 4.39 -17.32
C ALA A 215 10.08 5.18 -16.16
N LEU A 216 8.92 4.74 -15.64
CA LEU A 216 8.23 5.42 -14.54
C LEU A 216 8.91 5.26 -13.18
N LEU A 217 9.86 4.34 -13.06
CA LEU A 217 10.59 4.09 -11.82
C LEU A 217 12.09 4.34 -12.02
N PRO A 218 12.54 5.58 -12.29
CA PRO A 218 13.95 5.84 -12.60
C PRO A 218 14.89 5.48 -11.44
N GLN A 219 14.41 5.52 -10.20
CA GLN A 219 15.21 5.27 -8.99
C GLN A 219 15.16 3.82 -8.49
N LEU A 220 14.47 2.90 -9.18
CA LEU A 220 14.33 1.51 -8.74
C LEU A 220 15.70 0.82 -8.70
N LYS A 221 16.06 0.35 -7.50
CA LYS A 221 17.31 -0.37 -7.20
C LYS A 221 17.06 -1.82 -6.82
N LYS A 222 15.88 -2.15 -6.28
CA LYS A 222 15.59 -3.49 -5.76
C LYS A 222 14.16 -3.93 -5.98
N ILE A 223 13.99 -5.18 -6.40
CA ILE A 223 12.70 -5.87 -6.51
C ILE A 223 12.76 -7.10 -5.60
N ILE A 224 11.76 -7.26 -4.73
CA ILE A 224 11.64 -8.42 -3.84
C ILE A 224 10.29 -9.11 -4.04
N ILE A 225 10.27 -10.15 -4.86
CA ILE A 225 9.06 -10.92 -5.12
C ILE A 225 8.91 -12.00 -4.05
N ARG A 226 7.74 -12.10 -3.42
CA ARG A 226 7.48 -13.06 -2.33
C ARG A 226 6.28 -13.94 -2.60
N ARG A 227 6.39 -15.24 -2.32
CA ARG A 227 5.26 -16.18 -2.26
C ARG A 227 4.38 -16.15 -3.52
N SER A 228 4.98 -15.93 -4.68
CA SER A 228 4.28 -15.81 -5.96
C SER A 228 4.35 -17.09 -6.78
N LEU A 229 3.37 -17.28 -7.64
CA LEU A 229 3.46 -18.22 -8.76
C LEU A 229 3.82 -17.38 -9.99
N LEU A 230 4.98 -17.64 -10.58
CA LEU A 230 5.48 -16.90 -11.75
C LEU A 230 5.51 -17.86 -12.94
N ALA A 231 4.60 -17.62 -13.88
CA ALA A 231 4.60 -18.34 -15.14
C ALA A 231 5.76 -17.85 -16.03
N ALA A 232 6.08 -18.60 -17.09
CA ALA A 232 7.10 -18.22 -18.05
C ALA A 232 6.84 -16.82 -18.66
N ALA A 233 5.57 -16.45 -18.87
CA ALA A 233 5.18 -15.13 -19.37
C ALA A 233 5.48 -13.99 -18.37
N ASP A 234 5.31 -14.23 -17.08
CA ASP A 234 5.59 -13.23 -16.04
C ASP A 234 7.11 -12.99 -15.92
N VAL A 235 7.90 -14.06 -16.02
CA VAL A 235 9.37 -13.96 -16.06
C VAL A 235 9.84 -13.23 -17.32
N ASP A 236 9.24 -13.50 -18.48
CA ASP A 236 9.54 -12.78 -19.72
C ASP A 236 9.23 -11.28 -19.60
N ALA A 237 8.13 -10.93 -18.92
CA ALA A 237 7.79 -9.55 -18.64
C ALA A 237 8.79 -8.87 -17.71
N LEU A 238 9.18 -9.53 -16.60
CA LEU A 238 10.24 -9.04 -15.72
C LEU A 238 11.55 -8.83 -16.48
N SER A 239 11.95 -9.81 -17.31
CA SER A 239 13.17 -9.75 -18.13
C SER A 239 13.20 -8.49 -19.00
N LYS A 240 12.17 -8.31 -19.81
CA LYS A 240 12.07 -7.16 -20.73
C LYS A 240 12.04 -5.84 -19.97
N GLY A 241 11.30 -5.80 -18.87
CA GLY A 241 11.23 -4.62 -18.01
C GLY A 241 12.58 -4.25 -17.40
N LEU A 242 13.39 -5.24 -17.01
CA LEU A 242 14.74 -5.05 -16.47
C LEU A 242 15.76 -4.66 -17.55
N GLN A 243 15.76 -5.36 -18.70
CA GLN A 243 16.65 -5.07 -19.83
C GLN A 243 16.44 -3.67 -20.42
N ALA A 244 15.21 -3.15 -20.35
CA ALA A 244 14.89 -1.79 -20.80
C ALA A 244 15.48 -0.68 -19.90
N ARG A 245 16.10 -1.04 -18.77
CA ARG A 245 16.64 -0.06 -17.81
C ARG A 245 18.13 0.16 -18.03
N ALA A 246 18.54 1.42 -17.91
CA ALA A 246 19.96 1.80 -17.96
C ALA A 246 20.72 1.47 -16.66
N THR A 247 19.99 1.28 -15.54
CA THR A 247 20.58 1.04 -14.22
C THR A 247 20.31 -0.40 -13.79
N ALA A 248 21.36 -1.07 -13.28
CA ALA A 248 21.22 -2.40 -12.71
C ALA A 248 20.25 -2.40 -11.52
N VAL A 249 19.42 -3.44 -11.42
CA VAL A 249 18.42 -3.63 -10.37
C VAL A 249 18.67 -4.97 -9.68
N SER A 250 18.68 -4.98 -8.35
CA SER A 250 18.74 -6.22 -7.57
C SER A 250 17.39 -6.94 -7.61
N LEU A 251 17.36 -8.21 -8.02
CA LEU A 251 16.15 -9.03 -8.03
C LEU A 251 16.26 -10.14 -6.99
N SER A 252 15.35 -10.16 -6.03
CA SER A 252 15.25 -11.22 -5.02
C SER A 252 13.89 -11.92 -5.12
N ILE A 253 13.91 -13.24 -5.24
CA ILE A 253 12.71 -14.08 -5.35
C ILE A 253 12.68 -15.00 -4.13
N PHE A 254 11.66 -14.87 -3.28
CA PHE A 254 11.54 -15.61 -2.02
C PHE A 254 10.29 -16.46 -1.96
N ARG A 255 10.47 -17.77 -1.79
CA ARG A 255 9.39 -18.75 -1.68
C ARG A 255 8.41 -18.68 -2.85
N CYS A 256 8.89 -18.36 -4.03
CA CYS A 256 8.09 -18.37 -5.25
C CYS A 256 8.19 -19.74 -5.94
N ASP A 257 7.11 -20.10 -6.62
CA ASP A 257 7.14 -21.14 -7.64
C ASP A 257 7.39 -20.47 -8.99
N VAL A 258 8.36 -20.98 -9.73
CA VAL A 258 8.74 -20.46 -11.04
C VAL A 258 8.71 -21.64 -11.99
N GLU A 259 7.92 -21.54 -13.05
CA GLU A 259 7.89 -22.57 -14.08
C GLU A 259 9.29 -22.85 -14.63
N LYS A 260 9.54 -24.11 -15.03
CA LYS A 260 10.87 -24.58 -15.46
C LYS A 260 11.51 -23.67 -16.51
N ASP A 261 10.73 -23.27 -17.53
CA ASP A 261 11.22 -22.40 -18.61
C ASP A 261 11.48 -20.96 -18.10
N GLY A 262 10.71 -20.50 -17.11
CA GLY A 262 10.96 -19.25 -16.41
C GLY A 262 12.26 -19.28 -15.60
N ALA A 263 12.59 -20.41 -14.95
CA ALA A 263 13.82 -20.54 -14.18
C ALA A 263 15.09 -20.38 -15.04
N GLU A 264 15.12 -20.98 -16.23
CA GLU A 264 16.25 -20.82 -17.17
C GLU A 264 16.34 -19.38 -17.71
N ARG A 265 15.20 -18.73 -17.97
CA ARG A 265 15.18 -17.32 -18.36
C ARG A 265 15.69 -16.40 -17.25
N LEU A 266 15.31 -16.65 -15.99
CA LEU A 266 15.83 -15.87 -14.86
C LEU A 266 17.35 -15.89 -14.81
N LYS A 267 17.99 -17.05 -15.05
CA LYS A 267 19.47 -17.14 -15.12
C LYS A 267 20.04 -16.26 -16.22
N HIS A 268 19.41 -16.23 -17.39
CA HIS A 268 19.85 -15.41 -18.51
C HIS A 268 19.76 -13.91 -18.19
N ILE A 269 18.69 -13.48 -17.51
CA ILE A 269 18.50 -12.09 -17.08
C ILE A 269 19.67 -11.62 -16.23
N VAL A 270 20.13 -12.42 -15.27
CA VAL A 270 21.27 -12.08 -14.40
C VAL A 270 22.50 -11.74 -15.23
N THR A 271 22.79 -12.57 -16.22
CA THR A 271 23.95 -12.42 -17.10
C THR A 271 23.86 -11.18 -17.99
N GLU A 272 22.70 -10.90 -18.56
CA GLU A 272 22.53 -9.82 -19.54
C GLU A 272 22.28 -8.44 -18.94
N SER A 273 21.55 -8.37 -17.82
CA SER A 273 21.14 -7.09 -17.22
C SER A 273 22.13 -6.57 -16.17
N GLY A 274 23.13 -7.38 -15.78
CA GLY A 274 24.03 -7.06 -14.67
C GLY A 274 23.32 -6.99 -13.31
N ALA A 275 22.08 -7.50 -13.22
CA ALA A 275 21.31 -7.55 -12.00
C ALA A 275 21.93 -8.53 -10.99
N THR A 276 22.08 -8.11 -9.73
CA THR A 276 22.33 -9.08 -8.64
C THR A 276 21.06 -9.90 -8.40
N PHE A 277 21.19 -11.22 -8.33
CA PHE A 277 20.03 -12.12 -8.23
C PHE A 277 20.11 -13.03 -7.01
N TYR A 278 19.01 -13.14 -6.28
CA TYR A 278 18.85 -14.07 -5.18
C TYR A 278 17.55 -14.86 -5.34
N TRP A 279 17.60 -16.19 -5.20
CA TRP A 279 16.42 -17.04 -5.27
C TRP A 279 16.36 -18.07 -4.14
N ASP A 280 15.41 -17.89 -3.24
CA ASP A 280 14.99 -18.86 -2.24
C ASP A 280 13.73 -19.57 -2.75
N LYS A 281 13.85 -20.85 -3.12
CA LYS A 281 12.74 -21.66 -3.67
C LYS A 281 11.76 -22.04 -2.57
N ARG A 282 10.47 -22.10 -2.90
CA ARG A 282 9.47 -22.69 -1.99
C ARG A 282 9.76 -24.19 -1.86
N GLU A 283 10.13 -24.66 -0.66
CA GLU A 283 10.18 -26.09 -0.35
C GLU A 283 8.77 -26.67 -0.57
N ASN A 284 8.57 -27.36 -1.70
CA ASN A 284 7.52 -28.36 -1.97
C ASN A 284 7.58 -28.93 -3.41
N ALA A 285 8.53 -28.52 -4.26
CA ALA A 285 8.86 -29.25 -5.49
C ALA A 285 10.13 -30.10 -5.27
N VAL A 286 9.99 -31.41 -5.49
CA VAL A 286 11.03 -32.43 -5.38
C VAL A 286 12.30 -32.04 -6.14
N SER A 287 13.45 -32.35 -5.52
CA SER A 287 14.85 -32.06 -5.91
C SER A 287 15.37 -30.66 -5.53
N ALA A 288 16.01 -30.63 -4.36
CA ALA A 288 16.82 -29.53 -3.88
C ALA A 288 17.99 -29.25 -4.84
N ILE A 289 17.85 -28.23 -5.68
CA ILE A 289 19.00 -27.43 -6.11
C ILE A 289 19.08 -26.27 -5.11
N ARG A 290 19.78 -26.49 -3.99
CA ARG A 290 20.39 -25.38 -3.24
C ARG A 290 21.48 -24.81 -4.14
N SER A 291 21.12 -23.85 -4.97
CA SER A 291 22.11 -22.94 -5.55
C SER A 291 21.84 -21.57 -4.93
N VAL A 292 22.58 -21.28 -3.88
CA VAL A 292 22.81 -19.90 -3.46
C VAL A 292 23.74 -19.35 -4.52
N TRP A 293 23.19 -18.66 -5.51
CA TRP A 293 24.00 -17.86 -6.42
C TRP A 293 24.27 -16.54 -5.72
N SER A 294 25.35 -16.46 -4.94
CA SER A 294 25.95 -15.19 -4.59
C SER A 294 26.89 -14.82 -5.74
N PHE A 295 26.48 -13.87 -6.59
CA PHE A 295 27.41 -13.19 -7.49
C PHE A 295 27.65 -11.78 -6.96
N GLY A 296 28.90 -11.52 -6.56
CA GLY A 296 29.40 -10.20 -6.16
C GLY A 296 30.08 -10.21 -4.80
N ASP A 297 31.42 -10.16 -4.83
CA ASP A 297 32.25 -9.53 -3.78
C ASP A 297 32.00 -8.00 -3.75
#